data_AF-A0AAV5ZY13-F1
#
_entry.id   AF-A0AAV5ZY13-F1
#
_cell.length_a   1.000
_cell.length_b   1.000
_cell.length_c   1.000
_cell.angle_alpha   90.00
_cell.angle_beta   90.00
_cell.angle_gamma   90.00
#
_symmetry.space_group_name_H-M   'P 1'
#
loop_
_entity.id
_entity.type
_entity.pdbx_description
1 polymer ?
#
loop_
_entity_poly.entity_id
_entity_poly.type
_entity_poly.pdbx_seq_one_letter_code
_entity_poly.pdbx_strand_id
1 'polypeptide(L)'
;MIRSDVVGSLLRPWELKVARERRERGDLSAAAFKQIEDRAVDEAVRLQEGAGLDVVTDGELRRYAFFGHLIDALDGFDKLGGWAIPFHNEQGERLVF
;
A
#
# COMPACT_ATOMS: atom_id res chain seq x y z
N MET A 1 -29.67 12.18 5.84
CA MET A 1 -28.24 11.86 6.08
C MET A 1 -27.63 11.47 4.75
N ILE A 2 -26.42 11.94 4.44
CA ILE A 2 -25.69 11.61 3.20
C ILE A 2 -24.64 10.56 3.57
N ARG A 3 -24.58 9.46 2.81
CA ARG A 3 -23.58 8.40 3.01
C ARG A 3 -22.23 8.86 2.46
N SER A 4 -21.18 8.65 3.24
CA SER A 4 -19.79 8.91 2.85
C SER A 4 -18.91 7.74 3.24
N ASP A 5 -18.14 7.21 2.30
CA ASP A 5 -17.22 6.09 2.51
C ASP A 5 -15.84 6.39 1.90
N VAL A 6 -14.82 5.69 2.40
CA VAL A 6 -13.51 5.62 1.76
C VAL A 6 -13.52 4.52 0.69
N VAL A 7 -13.02 4.83 -0.52
CA VAL A 7 -13.08 3.89 -1.66
C VAL A 7 -11.82 3.00 -1.75
N GLY A 8 -10.70 3.36 -1.11
CA GLY A 8 -9.47 2.60 -1.23
C GLY A 8 -8.35 3.12 -0.33
N SER A 9 -7.15 3.29 -0.90
CA SER A 9 -5.92 3.55 -0.17
C SER A 9 -6.00 4.73 0.80
N LEU A 10 -5.49 4.52 2.01
CA LEU A 10 -5.15 5.57 2.95
C LEU A 10 -3.65 5.89 2.90
N LEU A 11 -3.26 7.03 3.46
CA LEU A 11 -1.86 7.41 3.51
C LEU A 11 -1.05 6.44 4.36
N ARG A 12 0.00 5.86 3.76
CA ARG A 12 0.87 4.91 4.47
C ARG A 12 1.65 5.60 5.59
N PRO A 13 1.55 5.11 6.85
CA PRO A 13 2.34 5.64 7.95
C PRO A 13 3.85 5.54 7.69
N TRP A 14 4.62 6.47 8.26
CA TRP A 14 6.08 6.49 8.14
C TRP A 14 6.72 5.15 8.53
N GLU A 15 6.29 4.59 9.66
CA GLU A 15 6.83 3.32 10.17
C GLU A 15 6.65 2.17 9.17
N LEU A 16 5.49 2.11 8.50
CA LEU A 16 5.23 1.08 7.51
C LEU A 16 6.08 1.25 6.24
N LYS A 17 6.38 2.50 5.83
CA LYS A 17 7.31 2.76 4.71
C LYS A 17 8.72 2.25 5.04
N VAL A 18 9.25 2.63 6.19
CA VAL A 18 10.58 2.21 6.64
C VAL A 18 10.65 0.69 6.82
N ALA A 19 9.60 0.07 7.38
CA ALA A 19 9.54 -1.37 7.56
C ALA A 19 9.59 -2.13 6.22
N ARG A 20 8.96 -1.59 5.18
CA ARG A 20 8.99 -2.17 3.82
C ARG A 20 10.40 -2.12 3.23
N GLU A 21 11.08 -0.97 3.32
CA GLU A 21 12.47 -0.84 2.88
C GLU A 21 13.43 -1.78 3.62
N ARG A 22 13.23 -1.98 4.93
CA ARG A 22 14.00 -2.96 5.72
C ARG A 22 13.70 -4.39 5.31
N ARG A 23 12.42 -4.71 5.05
CA ARG A 23 12.01 -6.05 4.59
C ARG A 23 12.63 -6.40 3.23
N GLU A 24 12.66 -5.43 2.30
CA GLU A 24 13.25 -5.56 0.98
C GLU A 24 14.77 -5.76 1.04
N ARG A 25 15.46 -5.12 2.00
CA ARG A 25 16.89 -5.32 2.26
C ARG A 25 17.22 -6.61 3.02
N GLY A 26 16.22 -7.30 3.56
CA GLY A 26 16.41 -8.50 4.39
C GLY A 26 16.71 -8.21 5.88
N ASP A 27 16.66 -6.95 6.30
CA ASP A 27 16.95 -6.50 7.68
C ASP A 27 15.78 -6.73 8.65
N LEU A 28 14.60 -7.11 8.13
CA LEU A 28 13.39 -7.32 8.91
C LEU A 28 12.74 -8.65 8.54
N SER A 29 12.44 -9.48 9.54
CA SER A 29 11.77 -10.76 9.31
C SER A 29 10.36 -10.55 8.78
N ALA A 30 9.84 -11.53 8.03
CA ALA A 30 8.47 -11.47 7.52
C ALA A 30 7.43 -11.35 8.65
N ALA A 31 7.66 -12.04 9.77
CA ALA A 31 6.77 -11.96 10.94
C ALA A 31 6.78 -10.57 11.59
N ALA A 32 7.96 -9.96 11.77
CA ALA A 32 8.07 -8.62 12.31
C ALA A 32 7.48 -7.56 11.37
N PHE A 33 7.71 -7.70 10.06
CA PHE A 33 7.09 -6.84 9.06
C PHE A 33 5.56 -6.93 9.10
N LYS A 34 5.02 -8.15 9.16
CA LYS A 34 3.58 -8.39 9.28
C LYS A 34 2.98 -7.73 10.53
N GLN A 35 3.66 -7.75 11.67
CA GLN A 35 3.16 -7.07 12.88
C GLN A 35 3.06 -5.55 12.71
N ILE A 36 3.97 -4.94 11.95
CA ILE A 36 3.91 -3.51 11.64
C ILE A 36 2.76 -3.21 10.67
N GLU A 37 2.56 -4.08 9.66
CA GLU A 37 1.40 -4.01 8.77
C GLU A 37 0.07 -4.14 9.51
N ASP A 38 -0.04 -5.09 10.44
CA ASP A 38 -1.24 -5.29 11.26
C ASP A 38 -1.54 -4.05 12.09
N ARG A 39 -0.54 -3.50 12.77
CA ARG A 39 -0.71 -2.26 13.56
C ARG A 39 -1.15 -1.07 12.71
N ALA A 40 -0.57 -0.91 11.53
CA ALA A 40 -0.94 0.19 10.63
C ALA A 40 -2.39 0.07 10.14
N VAL A 41 -2.86 -1.15 9.90
CA VAL A 41 -4.28 -1.42 9.58
C VAL A 41 -5.18 -1.11 10.78
N ASP A 42 -4.79 -1.51 12.00
CA ASP A 42 -5.57 -1.18 13.21
C ASP A 42 -5.69 0.33 13.43
N GLU A 43 -4.65 1.10 13.10
CA GLU A 43 -4.66 2.57 13.13
C GLU A 43 -5.57 3.17 12.06
N ALA A 44 -5.55 2.63 10.84
CA ALA A 44 -6.45 3.03 9.76
C ALA A 44 -7.92 2.77 10.10
N VAL A 45 -8.23 1.64 10.71
CA VAL A 45 -9.59 1.31 11.18
C VAL A 45 -10.02 2.30 12.26
N ARG A 46 -9.21 2.49 13.31
CA ARG A 46 -9.49 3.46 14.39
C ARG A 46 -9.70 4.89 13.89
N LEU A 47 -8.93 5.32 12.87
CA LEU A 47 -9.09 6.62 12.25
C LEU A 47 -10.47 6.78 11.61
N GLN A 48 -10.91 5.78 10.85
CA GLN A 48 -12.20 5.80 10.16
C GLN A 48 -13.38 5.72 11.14
N GLU A 49 -13.26 4.88 12.18
CA GLU A 49 -14.24 4.80 13.27
C GLU A 49 -14.35 6.15 14.02
N GLY A 50 -13.21 6.77 14.34
CA GLY A 50 -13.17 8.08 14.98
C GLY A 50 -13.74 9.21 14.11
N ALA A 51 -13.73 9.04 12.79
CA ALA A 51 -14.37 9.96 11.85
C ALA A 51 -15.88 9.70 11.67
N GLY A 52 -16.43 8.64 12.28
CA GLY A 52 -17.85 8.30 12.21
C GLY A 52 -18.27 7.65 10.90
N LEU A 53 -17.36 6.94 10.21
CA LEU A 53 -17.70 6.21 8.98
C LEU A 53 -18.43 4.89 9.31
N ASP A 54 -19.53 4.64 8.61
CA ASP A 54 -20.34 3.42 8.77
C ASP A 54 -19.66 2.17 8.18
N VAL A 55 -18.85 2.36 7.14
CA VAL A 55 -18.09 1.29 6.47
C VAL A 55 -16.61 1.68 6.48
N VAL A 56 -15.77 0.78 6.99
CA VAL A 56 -14.32 0.98 7.09
C VAL A 56 -13.56 0.03 6.18
N THR A 57 -12.36 0.44 5.78
CA THR A 57 -11.42 -0.37 4.98
C THR A 57 -10.09 -0.55 5.70
N ASP A 58 -9.23 -1.47 5.24
CA ASP A 58 -7.86 -1.62 5.75
C ASP A 58 -6.88 -0.55 5.21
N GLY A 59 -7.39 0.40 4.41
CA GLY A 59 -6.61 1.44 3.75
C GLY A 59 -5.61 0.93 2.71
N GLU A 60 -5.75 -0.31 2.24
CA GLU A 60 -4.83 -0.99 1.31
C GLU A 60 -3.37 -1.02 1.78
N LEU A 61 -3.12 -0.89 3.08
CA LEU A 61 -1.79 -0.58 3.62
C LEU A 61 -0.75 -1.69 3.36
N ARG A 62 -1.21 -2.93 3.22
CA ARG A 62 -0.39 -4.12 2.95
C ARG A 62 -0.03 -4.30 1.48
N ARG A 63 -0.78 -3.65 0.57
CA ARG A 63 -0.53 -3.77 -0.87
C ARG A 63 0.69 -2.93 -1.25
N TYR A 64 1.57 -3.50 -2.08
CA TYR A 64 2.64 -2.71 -2.69
C TYR A 64 2.10 -1.84 -3.85
N ALA A 65 1.14 -2.38 -4.62
CA ALA A 65 0.42 -1.72 -5.70
C ALA A 65 -1.01 -2.28 -5.80
N PHE A 66 -1.92 -1.59 -6.50
CA PHE A 66 -3.32 -2.01 -6.62
C PHE A 66 -3.47 -3.43 -7.20
N PHE A 67 -2.58 -3.84 -8.11
CA PHE A 67 -2.57 -5.16 -8.74
C PHE A 67 -1.68 -6.18 -8.00
N GLY A 68 -1.04 -5.81 -6.89
CA GLY A 68 -0.01 -6.63 -6.29
C GLY A 68 -0.47 -8.02 -5.86
N HIS A 69 -1.69 -8.10 -5.33
CA HIS A 69 -2.32 -9.37 -4.94
C HIS A 69 -2.56 -10.30 -6.13
N LEU A 70 -2.75 -9.77 -7.34
CA LEU A 70 -2.89 -10.58 -8.55
C LEU A 70 -1.56 -11.24 -8.92
N ILE A 71 -0.45 -10.48 -8.83
CA ILE A 71 0.89 -10.99 -9.08
C ILE A 71 1.25 -12.08 -8.07
N ASP A 72 0.94 -11.87 -6.79
CA ASP A 72 1.24 -12.84 -5.74
C ASP A 72 0.40 -14.13 -5.84
N ALA A 73 -0.77 -14.08 -6.50
CA ALA A 73 -1.72 -15.19 -6.56
C ALA A 73 -1.64 -16.05 -7.84
N LEU A 74 -0.99 -15.56 -8.90
CA LEU A 74 -1.02 -16.19 -10.22
C LEU A 74 0.39 -16.52 -10.74
N ASP A 75 0.62 -17.79 -11.07
CA ASP A 75 1.84 -18.22 -11.75
C ASP A 75 1.97 -17.55 -13.14
N GLY A 76 3.21 -17.24 -13.52
CA GLY A 76 3.53 -16.62 -14.81
C GLY A 76 3.43 -15.09 -14.84
N PHE A 77 3.06 -14.45 -13.74
CA PHE A 77 3.11 -12.99 -13.58
C PHE A 77 4.37 -12.58 -12.79
N ASP A 78 5.06 -11.54 -13.27
CA ASP A 78 6.22 -10.95 -12.58
C ASP A 78 6.00 -9.45 -12.42
N LYS A 79 6.17 -8.95 -11.19
CA LYS A 79 6.07 -7.51 -10.86
C LYS A 79 7.06 -6.65 -11.67
N LEU A 80 8.17 -7.24 -12.15
CA LEU A 80 9.21 -6.58 -12.94
C LEU A 80 9.09 -6.89 -14.44
N GLY A 81 8.21 -7.80 -14.84
CA GLY A 81 8.13 -8.35 -16.20
C GLY A 81 7.37 -7.49 -17.22
N GLY A 82 7.16 -6.19 -16.96
CA GLY A 82 6.29 -5.31 -17.75
C GLY A 82 7.03 -4.23 -18.56
N TRP A 83 6.28 -3.52 -19.42
CA TRP A 83 6.76 -2.29 -20.05
C TRP A 83 6.65 -1.13 -19.06
N ALA A 84 7.73 -0.39 -18.86
CA ALA A 84 7.72 0.80 -18.01
C ALA A 84 6.75 1.84 -18.59
N ILE A 85 5.85 2.37 -17.75
CA ILE A 85 4.98 3.48 -18.11
C ILE A 85 5.81 4.75 -17.95
N PRO A 86 6.19 5.43 -19.05
CA PRO A 86 6.97 6.65 -18.93
C PRO A 86 6.08 7.80 -18.47
N PHE A 87 6.53 8.53 -17.46
CA PHE A 87 5.93 9.80 -17.07
C PHE A 87 6.81 10.93 -17.58
N HIS A 88 6.25 12.13 -17.70
CA HIS A 88 7.03 13.34 -17.98
C HIS A 88 6.87 14.31 -16.81
N ASN A 89 7.94 14.93 -16.35
CA ASN A 89 7.87 15.99 -15.35
C ASN A 89 7.38 17.31 -15.99
N GLU A 90 7.29 18.37 -15.18
CA GLU A 90 6.86 19.70 -15.62
C GLU A 90 7.78 20.29 -16.72
N GLN A 91 9.03 19.83 -16.79
CA GLN A 91 10.04 20.22 -17.78
C GLN A 91 9.98 19.37 -19.06
N GLY A 92 9.09 18.37 -19.11
CA GLY A 92 8.96 17.44 -20.24
C GLY A 92 10.01 16.33 -20.25
N GLU A 93 10.76 16.15 -19.17
CA GLU A 93 11.78 15.09 -19.07
C GLU A 93 11.12 13.75 -18.74
N ARG A 94 11.54 12.69 -19.44
CA ARG A 94 11.01 11.35 -19.24
C ARG A 94 11.53 10.73 -17.94
N LEU A 95 10.61 10.42 -17.04
CA LEU A 95 10.85 9.64 -15.83
C LEU A 95 10.49 8.18 -16.09
N VAL A 96 11.41 7.28 -15.75
CA VAL A 96 11.21 5.83 -15.76
C VAL A 96 11.35 5.37 -14.32
N PHE A 97 10.25 4.84 -13.77
CA PHE A 97 10.16 4.29 -12.42
C PHE A 97 10.20 2.76 -12.47
#